data_AF-A0A2V9YSY1-F1
#
_entry.id   AF-A0A2V9YSY1-F1
#
_cell.length_a   1.000
_cell.length_b   1.000
_cell.length_c   1.000
_cell.angle_alpha   90.00
_cell.angle_beta   90.00
_cell.angle_gamma   90.00
#
_symmetry.space_group_name_H-M   'P 1'
#
loop_
_entity.id
_entity.type
_entity.pdbx_description
1 polymer ?
#
loop_
_entity_poly.entity_id
_entity_poly.type
_entity_poly.pdbx_seq_one_letter_code
_entity_poly.pdbx_strand_id
1 'polypeptide(L)'
;MGREEGMPEILQQLRGGLVVSCQAAPGDPLEDTETIRRIARSVTAAGAVGLRINSAEHIAAIRRDSKLPIIGIQKRCSGGKTRITPDFAAAAALAEAGASIIALDCTSRDWPNGEPWRVLIERIHRELNLPVMADIATLEEALAAAAAGADMVGTTLNGYTEPTRSNHRFSWPLLADMVSQVRAPVVAEGHISSPEEAQRALSMGAWCVIVGSAITRPGAITANFVRALQKRASAAPAVGVDIGGTCIKAGLVNPSGEVSLVAEAPTQASGGRDAITASLCRAVQQVISAAHNRGVKPAGLGIASAGAIDPQDGSVFAATENLPGWAGFPLRFFAEERFDLATWVVNDAHAAVLAELHFGLGRSLSDFVAVTIGTGIGGGVVCGRKLLSGRHGFAGTIGHHVIREGGRPCNCGRHGCLEAYVSTAALIREYEDRGGPIPDHRSFDDAALALHINQLAISGDPGAVNAYEALARYLAEGIANIFNLFDPEAVLISGGLVEGQAQFVSSVAEQVSALLHFGCKRKPCVKAATSGRLAGVQGAATLVFGGQR
;
A
#
# COMPACT_ATOMS: atom_id res chain seq x y z
N MET A 1 -29.18 -6.75 25.77
CA MET A 1 -29.65 -7.64 26.86
C MET A 1 -29.68 -9.06 26.30
N GLY A 2 -28.89 -9.99 26.86
CA GLY A 2 -28.96 -11.42 26.53
C GLY A 2 -27.71 -12.14 25.97
N ARG A 3 -26.47 -11.65 26.17
CA ARG A 3 -25.24 -12.43 25.85
C ARG A 3 -24.46 -12.95 27.07
N GLU A 4 -24.87 -12.59 28.29
CA GLU A 4 -24.02 -12.71 29.49
C GLU A 4 -24.52 -13.75 30.52
N GLU A 5 -25.80 -14.13 30.49
CA GLU A 5 -26.35 -15.13 31.40
C GLU A 5 -25.87 -16.53 31.00
N GLY A 6 -25.01 -17.13 31.83
CA GLY A 6 -24.53 -18.51 31.68
C GLY A 6 -23.12 -18.69 31.11
N MET A 7 -22.38 -17.61 30.82
CA MET A 7 -21.01 -17.73 30.29
C MET A 7 -20.00 -18.11 31.39
N PRO A 8 -19.12 -19.10 31.18
CA PRO A 8 -18.12 -19.50 32.18
C PRO A 8 -17.25 -18.33 32.64
N GLU A 9 -17.05 -18.20 33.95
CA GLU A 9 -16.31 -17.08 34.58
C GLU A 9 -14.90 -16.92 33.99
N ILE A 10 -14.26 -18.03 33.64
CA ILE A 10 -12.93 -18.05 33.01
C ILE A 10 -12.89 -17.30 31.67
N LEU A 11 -13.98 -17.29 30.89
CA LEU A 11 -14.06 -16.55 29.63
C LEU A 11 -14.22 -15.05 29.87
N GLN A 12 -14.91 -14.66 30.95
CA GLN A 12 -15.06 -13.26 31.32
C GLN A 12 -13.72 -12.63 31.72
N GLN A 13 -12.82 -13.39 32.35
CA GLN A 13 -11.48 -12.92 32.71
C GLN A 13 -10.64 -12.50 31.49
N LEU A 14 -10.93 -13.03 30.30
CA LEU A 14 -10.22 -12.69 29.07
C LEU A 14 -10.74 -11.41 28.40
N ARG A 15 -11.94 -10.94 28.78
CA ARG A 15 -12.67 -9.88 28.06
C ARG A 15 -11.87 -8.57 28.04
N GLY A 16 -11.72 -7.99 26.85
CA GLY A 16 -11.02 -6.73 26.64
C GLY A 16 -9.51 -6.81 26.85
N GLY A 17 -8.96 -8.00 27.09
CA GLY A 17 -7.55 -8.19 27.45
C GLY A 17 -6.71 -8.84 26.36
N LEU A 18 -5.40 -8.85 26.62
CA LEU A 18 -4.39 -9.52 25.80
C LEU A 18 -4.07 -10.90 26.36
N VAL A 19 -4.25 -11.92 25.52
CA VAL A 19 -3.77 -13.27 25.74
C VAL A 19 -2.47 -13.45 24.95
N VAL A 20 -1.42 -13.97 25.59
CA VAL A 20 -0.13 -14.15 24.92
C VAL A 20 0.10 -15.62 24.59
N SER A 21 0.40 -15.91 23.32
CA SER A 21 0.78 -17.26 22.90
C SER A 21 2.27 -17.51 23.12
N CYS A 22 2.60 -18.24 24.19
CA CYS A 22 3.96 -18.63 24.54
C CYS A 22 4.24 -20.01 23.94
N GLN A 23 4.79 -20.01 22.74
CA GLN A 23 5.15 -21.23 22.02
C GLN A 23 6.35 -20.96 21.10
N ALA A 24 7.18 -21.98 20.91
CA ALA A 24 8.26 -22.00 19.95
C ALA A 24 7.88 -22.95 18.78
N ALA A 25 8.47 -22.74 17.61
CA ALA A 25 8.32 -23.66 16.49
C ALA A 25 9.27 -24.86 16.66
N PRO A 26 8.96 -26.03 16.08
CA PRO A 26 9.90 -27.14 16.05
C PRO A 26 11.27 -26.74 15.52
N GLY A 27 12.33 -26.98 16.30
CA GLY A 27 13.71 -26.63 15.98
C GLY A 27 14.09 -25.16 16.22
N ASP A 28 13.20 -24.34 16.78
CA ASP A 28 13.53 -22.99 17.24
C ASP A 28 14.40 -23.06 18.52
N PRO A 29 15.48 -22.27 18.66
CA PRO A 29 16.31 -22.28 19.87
C PRO A 29 15.57 -22.01 21.18
N LEU A 30 14.35 -21.46 21.12
CA LEU A 30 13.48 -21.24 22.28
C LEU A 30 12.53 -22.42 22.58
N GLU A 31 12.59 -23.52 21.82
CA GLU A 31 11.82 -24.75 22.06
C GLU A 31 12.42 -25.54 23.25
N ASP A 32 12.31 -24.94 24.43
CA ASP A 32 12.72 -25.50 25.71
C ASP A 32 11.66 -25.16 26.78
N THR A 33 11.27 -26.16 27.57
CA THR A 33 10.18 -26.06 28.55
C THR A 33 10.41 -24.94 29.58
N GLU A 34 11.64 -24.83 30.10
CA GLU A 34 11.96 -23.79 31.09
C GLU A 34 12.03 -22.40 30.44
N THR A 35 12.49 -22.30 29.19
CA THR A 35 12.49 -21.06 28.41
C THR A 35 11.06 -20.56 28.16
N ILE A 36 10.16 -21.43 27.70
CA ILE A 36 8.75 -21.08 27.48
C ILE A 36 8.08 -20.67 28.80
N ARG A 37 8.40 -21.36 29.90
CA ARG A 37 7.95 -21.00 31.25
C ARG A 37 8.41 -19.60 31.68
N ARG A 38 9.67 -19.24 31.42
CA ARG A 38 10.20 -17.88 31.71
C ARG A 38 9.52 -16.81 30.86
N ILE A 39 9.24 -17.08 29.59
CA ILE A 39 8.47 -16.16 28.73
C ILE A 39 7.06 -15.97 29.32
N ALA A 40 6.38 -17.05 29.68
CA ALA A 40 5.04 -17.01 30.27
C ALA A 40 5.00 -16.18 31.57
N ARG A 41 6.00 -16.34 32.45
CA ARG A 41 6.15 -15.53 33.67
C ARG A 41 6.34 -14.05 33.36
N SER A 42 7.19 -13.74 32.37
CA SER A 42 7.48 -12.36 31.97
C SER A 42 6.22 -11.64 31.47
N VAL A 43 5.46 -12.27 30.57
CA VAL A 43 4.26 -11.66 29.98
C VAL A 43 3.10 -11.61 30.99
N THR A 44 3.03 -12.55 31.92
CA THR A 44 2.09 -12.50 33.06
C THR A 44 2.40 -11.28 33.94
N ALA A 45 3.67 -11.05 34.29
CA ALA A 45 4.08 -9.88 35.07
C ALA A 45 3.85 -8.54 34.34
N ALA A 46 3.86 -8.57 33.00
CA ALA A 46 3.57 -7.41 32.16
C ALA A 46 2.06 -7.12 31.97
N GLY A 47 1.17 -7.94 32.54
CA GLY A 47 -0.28 -7.70 32.54
C GLY A 47 -1.08 -8.46 31.48
N ALA A 48 -0.54 -9.54 30.90
CA ALA A 48 -1.36 -10.46 30.11
C ALA A 48 -2.49 -11.05 30.97
N VAL A 49 -3.70 -11.17 30.41
CA VAL A 49 -4.88 -11.69 31.13
C VAL A 49 -5.07 -13.20 30.95
N GLY A 50 -4.32 -13.81 30.03
CA GLY A 50 -4.36 -15.23 29.75
C GLY A 50 -3.16 -15.67 28.93
N LEU A 51 -2.96 -16.98 28.86
CA LEU A 51 -1.85 -17.58 28.12
C LEU A 51 -2.39 -18.61 27.13
N ARG A 52 -1.75 -18.72 25.96
CA ARG A 52 -2.01 -19.78 24.99
C ARG A 52 -0.78 -20.63 24.80
N ILE A 53 -0.85 -21.90 25.22
CA ILE A 53 0.33 -22.76 25.40
C ILE A 53 0.18 -24.05 24.60
N ASN A 54 1.23 -24.40 23.87
CA ASN A 54 1.31 -25.67 23.15
C ASN A 54 1.96 -26.75 24.01
N SER A 55 1.35 -27.94 24.03
CA SER A 55 1.72 -29.18 24.73
C SER A 55 1.33 -29.26 26.22
N ALA A 56 0.93 -30.46 26.64
CA ALA A 56 0.64 -30.78 28.03
C ALA A 56 1.86 -30.57 28.95
N GLU A 57 3.07 -30.88 28.45
CA GLU A 57 4.31 -30.66 29.19
C GLU A 57 4.52 -29.19 29.57
N HIS A 58 4.38 -28.27 28.60
CA HIS A 58 4.57 -26.85 28.85
C HIS A 58 3.46 -26.28 29.73
N ILE A 59 2.21 -26.73 29.56
CA ILE A 59 1.09 -26.32 30.42
C ILE A 59 1.36 -26.73 31.87
N ALA A 60 1.75 -27.99 32.11
CA ALA A 60 2.05 -28.48 33.45
C ALA A 60 3.22 -27.73 34.10
N ALA A 61 4.22 -27.32 33.32
CA ALA A 61 5.33 -26.50 33.81
C ALA A 61 4.90 -25.08 34.18
N ILE A 62 4.09 -24.42 33.34
CA ILE A 62 3.63 -23.03 33.53
C ILE A 62 2.58 -22.92 34.64
N ARG A 63 1.69 -23.91 34.76
CA ARG A 63 0.61 -23.92 35.76
C ARG A 63 1.14 -23.85 37.19
N ARG A 64 2.37 -24.31 37.44
CA ARG A 64 3.05 -24.19 38.74
C ARG A 64 3.28 -22.74 39.18
N ASP A 65 3.40 -21.82 38.23
CA ASP A 65 3.76 -20.42 38.48
C ASP A 65 2.65 -19.42 38.11
N SER A 66 1.61 -19.86 37.38
CA SER A 66 0.57 -18.97 36.86
C SER A 66 -0.84 -19.44 37.20
N LYS A 67 -1.64 -18.51 37.73
CA LYS A 67 -3.07 -18.67 37.97
C LYS A 67 -3.93 -18.17 36.81
N LEU A 68 -3.32 -17.58 35.77
CA LEU A 68 -4.07 -17.07 34.62
C LEU A 68 -4.80 -18.20 33.89
N PRO A 69 -5.91 -17.90 33.20
CA PRO A 69 -6.50 -18.80 32.22
C PRO A 69 -5.46 -19.29 31.21
N ILE A 70 -5.40 -20.60 30.98
CA ILE A 70 -4.55 -21.20 29.94
C ILE A 70 -5.43 -21.82 28.86
N ILE A 71 -5.32 -21.28 27.64
CA ILE A 71 -5.84 -21.90 26.42
C ILE A 71 -4.81 -22.94 25.96
N GLY A 72 -5.12 -24.21 26.17
CA GLY A 72 -4.26 -25.33 25.81
C GLY A 72 -4.44 -25.75 24.36
N ILE A 73 -3.33 -26.01 23.66
CA ILE A 73 -3.32 -26.61 22.33
C ILE A 73 -2.30 -27.74 22.23
N GLN A 74 -2.58 -28.71 21.36
CA GLN A 74 -1.60 -29.73 20.97
C GLN A 74 -1.43 -29.73 19.45
N LYS A 75 -0.36 -29.12 18.95
CA LYS A 75 -0.06 -29.14 17.51
C LYS A 75 0.51 -30.50 17.11
N ARG A 76 -0.08 -31.11 16.09
CA ARG A 76 0.52 -32.25 15.38
C ARG A 76 0.70 -31.91 13.90
N CYS A 77 1.85 -32.26 13.35
CA CYS A 77 2.17 -32.05 11.95
C CYS A 77 2.20 -33.39 11.22
N SER A 78 1.49 -33.50 10.10
CA SER A 78 1.55 -34.66 9.20
C SER A 78 1.48 -34.18 7.76
N GLY A 79 2.38 -34.66 6.90
CA GLY A 79 2.44 -34.26 5.49
C GLY A 79 2.57 -32.74 5.26
N GLY A 80 3.27 -32.03 6.15
CA GLY A 80 3.41 -30.56 6.08
C GLY A 80 2.18 -29.77 6.53
N LYS A 81 1.10 -30.44 6.97
CA LYS A 81 -0.11 -29.82 7.49
C LYS A 81 -0.13 -29.90 9.01
N THR A 82 -0.34 -28.77 9.68
CA THR A 82 -0.53 -28.71 11.13
C THR A 82 -2.01 -28.76 11.47
N ARG A 83 -2.36 -29.57 12.47
CA ARG A 83 -3.68 -29.58 13.11
C ARG A 83 -3.55 -29.29 14.60
N ILE A 84 -4.50 -28.50 15.11
CA ILE A 84 -4.58 -28.07 16.51
C ILE A 84 -5.51 -29.04 17.27
N THR A 85 -4.94 -29.75 18.23
CA THR A 85 -5.62 -30.70 19.14
C THR A 85 -6.50 -31.70 18.37
N PRO A 86 -5.90 -32.68 17.66
CA PRO A 86 -6.60 -33.47 16.65
C PRO A 86 -7.51 -34.59 17.19
N ASP A 87 -7.41 -34.95 18.47
CA ASP A 87 -8.13 -36.07 19.08
C ASP A 87 -8.42 -35.79 20.56
N PHE A 88 -9.33 -36.59 21.15
CA PHE A 88 -9.75 -36.40 22.54
C PHE A 88 -8.63 -36.70 23.52
N ALA A 89 -7.75 -37.67 23.21
CA ALA A 89 -6.61 -38.00 24.05
C ALA A 89 -5.67 -36.79 24.23
N ALA A 90 -5.43 -36.02 23.17
CA ALA A 90 -4.69 -34.77 23.24
C ALA A 90 -5.42 -33.73 24.10
N ALA A 91 -6.74 -33.57 23.94
CA ALA A 91 -7.54 -32.65 24.77
C ALA A 91 -7.50 -33.02 26.26
N ALA A 92 -7.64 -34.31 26.59
CA ALA A 92 -7.57 -34.84 27.95
C ALA A 92 -6.20 -34.59 28.59
N ALA A 93 -5.11 -34.85 27.86
CA ALA A 93 -3.76 -34.57 28.35
C ALA A 93 -3.53 -33.08 28.65
N LEU A 94 -4.07 -32.17 27.82
CA LEU A 94 -4.00 -30.73 28.08
C LEU A 94 -4.82 -30.34 29.33
N ALA A 95 -6.00 -30.93 29.52
CA ALA A 95 -6.86 -30.71 30.68
C ALA A 95 -6.18 -31.18 31.98
N GLU A 96 -5.63 -32.41 31.99
CA GLU A 96 -4.88 -32.97 33.13
C GLU A 96 -3.65 -32.14 33.49
N ALA A 97 -2.98 -31.57 32.49
CA ALA A 97 -1.86 -30.65 32.69
C ALA A 97 -2.26 -29.30 33.31
N GLY A 98 -3.56 -28.98 33.33
CA GLY A 98 -4.12 -27.77 33.93
C GLY A 98 -4.52 -26.69 32.92
N ALA A 99 -4.85 -27.03 31.68
CA ALA A 99 -5.52 -26.11 30.77
C ALA A 99 -6.89 -25.68 31.33
N SER A 100 -7.27 -24.43 31.10
CA SER A 100 -8.58 -23.88 31.50
C SER A 100 -9.58 -23.82 30.35
N ILE A 101 -9.08 -23.79 29.12
CA ILE A 101 -9.84 -23.79 27.87
C ILE A 101 -9.09 -24.70 26.89
N ILE A 102 -9.80 -25.54 26.13
CA ILE A 102 -9.19 -26.38 25.09
C ILE A 102 -9.44 -25.74 23.72
N ALA A 103 -8.38 -25.44 22.97
CA ALA A 103 -8.51 -24.97 21.59
C ALA A 103 -8.39 -26.11 20.58
N LEU A 104 -9.30 -26.13 19.60
CA LEU A 104 -9.43 -27.15 18.56
C LEU A 104 -9.37 -26.54 17.16
N ASP A 105 -8.83 -27.30 16.22
CA ASP A 105 -8.95 -27.03 14.79
C ASP A 105 -10.36 -27.37 14.29
N CYS A 106 -11.19 -26.35 14.07
CA CYS A 106 -12.56 -26.50 13.60
C CYS A 106 -12.69 -26.16 12.11
N THR A 107 -11.64 -26.39 11.33
CA THR A 107 -11.65 -26.16 9.88
C THR A 107 -12.28 -27.33 9.11
N SER A 108 -12.72 -27.07 7.88
CA SER A 108 -13.26 -28.09 6.96
C SER A 108 -12.18 -28.97 6.32
N ARG A 109 -10.92 -28.90 6.80
CA ARG A 109 -9.81 -29.68 6.26
C ARG A 109 -9.91 -31.14 6.68
N ASP A 110 -9.78 -32.04 5.70
CA ASP A 110 -9.67 -33.47 5.94
C ASP A 110 -8.43 -33.80 6.76
N TRP A 111 -8.62 -34.63 7.78
CA TRP A 111 -7.55 -35.16 8.61
C TRP A 111 -7.83 -36.62 8.97
N PRO A 112 -7.24 -37.57 8.22
CA PRO A 112 -7.59 -39.00 8.31
C PRO A 112 -7.38 -39.63 9.70
N ASN A 113 -6.45 -39.08 10.49
CA ASN A 113 -6.02 -39.66 11.77
C ASN A 113 -6.55 -38.90 13.00
N GLY A 114 -7.64 -38.13 12.85
CA GLY A 114 -8.19 -37.33 13.95
C GLY A 114 -9.69 -37.47 14.04
N GLU A 115 -10.21 -37.14 15.21
CA GLU A 115 -11.64 -37.22 15.46
C GLU A 115 -12.37 -36.01 14.85
N PRO A 116 -13.63 -36.19 14.41
CA PRO A 116 -14.44 -35.07 13.95
C PRO A 116 -14.58 -34.01 15.04
N TRP A 117 -14.21 -32.76 14.75
CA TRP A 117 -14.15 -31.70 15.76
C TRP A 117 -15.51 -31.42 16.42
N ARG A 118 -16.63 -31.67 15.73
CA ARG A 118 -17.98 -31.57 16.32
C ARG A 118 -18.17 -32.55 17.48
N VAL A 119 -17.73 -33.79 17.30
CA VAL A 119 -17.76 -34.83 18.34
C VAL A 119 -16.79 -34.47 19.47
N LEU A 120 -15.62 -33.91 19.15
CA LEU A 120 -14.66 -33.47 20.16
C LEU A 120 -15.20 -32.36 21.06
N ILE A 121 -15.91 -31.36 20.51
CA ILE A 121 -16.53 -30.30 21.33
C ILE A 121 -17.46 -30.92 22.38
N GLU A 122 -18.41 -31.75 21.94
CA GLU A 122 -19.38 -32.40 22.83
C GLU A 122 -18.70 -33.27 23.89
N ARG A 123 -17.68 -34.04 23.49
CA ARG A 123 -16.93 -34.90 24.42
C ARG A 123 -16.14 -34.10 25.43
N ILE A 124 -15.49 -33.00 25.04
CA ILE A 124 -14.73 -32.15 25.97
C ILE A 124 -15.65 -31.53 27.01
N HIS A 125 -16.82 -31.03 26.62
CA HIS A 125 -17.80 -30.52 27.58
C HIS A 125 -18.28 -31.60 28.54
N ARG A 126 -18.63 -32.79 28.02
CA ARG A 126 -19.20 -33.87 28.83
C ARG A 126 -18.18 -34.54 29.76
N GLU A 127 -16.99 -34.84 29.24
CA GLU A 127 -16.00 -35.69 29.92
C GLU A 127 -14.92 -34.88 30.64
N LEU A 128 -14.55 -33.69 30.12
CA LEU A 128 -13.52 -32.83 30.74
C LEU A 128 -14.12 -31.64 31.49
N ASN A 129 -15.39 -31.29 31.23
CA ASN A 129 -16.08 -30.14 31.82
C ASN A 129 -15.29 -28.81 31.65
N LEU A 130 -14.70 -28.63 30.46
CA LEU A 130 -13.94 -27.43 30.09
C LEU A 130 -14.54 -26.74 28.87
N PRO A 131 -14.47 -25.40 28.80
CA PRO A 131 -14.86 -24.65 27.61
C PRO A 131 -13.93 -24.93 26.42
N VAL A 132 -14.49 -24.81 25.22
CA VAL A 132 -13.81 -25.04 23.94
C VAL A 132 -13.68 -23.75 23.14
N MET A 133 -12.47 -23.47 22.66
CA MET A 133 -12.21 -22.44 21.66
C MET A 133 -12.03 -23.09 20.28
N ALA A 134 -12.84 -22.66 19.31
CA ALA A 134 -12.73 -23.12 17.93
C ALA A 134 -11.79 -22.23 17.12
N ASP A 135 -10.67 -22.77 16.65
CA ASP A 135 -9.82 -22.12 15.68
C ASP A 135 -10.37 -22.35 14.27
N ILE A 136 -10.62 -21.26 13.55
CA ILE A 136 -11.23 -21.29 12.22
C ILE A 136 -10.39 -20.47 11.22
N ALA A 137 -10.67 -20.67 9.93
CA ALA A 137 -10.13 -19.89 8.84
C ALA A 137 -11.20 -19.05 8.11
N THR A 138 -12.46 -19.49 8.07
CA THR A 138 -13.54 -18.79 7.36
C THR A 138 -14.75 -18.48 8.26
N LEU A 139 -15.61 -17.57 7.82
CA LEU A 139 -16.87 -17.26 8.50
C LEU A 139 -17.81 -18.47 8.58
N GLU A 140 -17.83 -19.30 7.53
CA GLU A 140 -18.66 -20.51 7.49
C GLU A 140 -18.25 -21.49 8.60
N GLU A 141 -16.94 -21.71 8.76
CA GLU A 141 -16.39 -22.52 9.85
C GLU A 141 -16.71 -21.90 11.22
N ALA A 142 -16.67 -20.58 11.34
CA ALA A 142 -17.03 -19.88 12.57
C ALA A 142 -18.49 -20.12 12.99
N LEU A 143 -19.41 -19.99 12.05
CA LEU A 143 -20.84 -20.25 12.26
C LEU A 143 -21.09 -21.72 12.59
N ALA A 144 -20.44 -22.62 11.85
CA ALA A 144 -20.52 -24.06 12.05
C ALA A 144 -20.01 -24.49 13.45
N ALA A 145 -18.92 -23.90 13.92
CA ALA A 145 -18.33 -24.19 15.22
C ALA A 145 -19.18 -23.66 16.38
N ALA A 146 -19.67 -22.42 16.27
CA ALA A 146 -20.60 -21.86 17.25
C ALA A 146 -21.90 -22.68 17.34
N ALA A 147 -22.44 -23.15 16.21
CA ALA A 147 -23.61 -24.03 16.18
C ALA A 147 -23.36 -25.42 16.82
N ALA A 148 -22.11 -25.90 16.80
CA ALA A 148 -21.71 -27.14 17.45
C ALA A 148 -21.45 -26.98 18.96
N GLY A 149 -21.61 -25.78 19.51
CA GLY A 149 -21.44 -25.51 20.94
C GLY A 149 -20.08 -24.94 21.35
N ALA A 150 -19.20 -24.55 20.41
CA ALA A 150 -17.95 -23.89 20.79
C ALA A 150 -18.21 -22.62 21.63
N ASP A 151 -17.54 -22.50 22.77
CA ASP A 151 -17.72 -21.39 23.72
C ASP A 151 -17.01 -20.10 23.26
N MET A 152 -16.01 -20.23 22.38
CA MET A 152 -15.33 -19.11 21.73
C MET A 152 -14.93 -19.50 20.30
N VAL A 153 -14.78 -18.52 19.42
CA VAL A 153 -14.32 -18.75 18.04
C VAL A 153 -13.20 -17.78 17.68
N GLY A 154 -12.05 -18.30 17.24
CA GLY A 154 -10.85 -17.53 16.93
C GLY A 154 -10.43 -17.58 15.46
N THR A 155 -9.96 -16.45 14.93
CA THR A 155 -9.47 -16.30 13.53
C THR A 155 -8.13 -16.97 13.26
N THR A 156 -7.66 -17.82 14.16
CA THR A 156 -6.29 -18.34 14.27
C THR A 156 -5.75 -18.98 12.99
N LEU A 157 -6.59 -19.68 12.24
CA LEU A 157 -6.19 -20.44 11.06
C LEU A 157 -6.40 -19.68 9.74
N ASN A 158 -6.89 -18.45 9.78
CA ASN A 158 -6.94 -17.58 8.60
C ASN A 158 -5.52 -17.22 8.15
N GLY A 159 -5.17 -17.55 6.89
CA GLY A 159 -3.80 -17.47 6.38
C GLY A 159 -3.04 -18.79 6.41
N TYR A 160 -3.55 -19.81 7.11
CA TYR A 160 -2.89 -21.10 7.31
C TYR A 160 -3.59 -22.29 6.65
N THR A 161 -4.77 -22.08 6.06
CA THR A 161 -5.52 -23.10 5.30
C THR A 161 -5.51 -22.81 3.81
N GLU A 162 -5.67 -23.82 2.95
CA GLU A 162 -5.68 -23.66 1.48
C GLU A 162 -6.58 -22.49 0.99
N PRO A 163 -7.85 -22.37 1.43
CA PRO A 163 -8.75 -21.30 0.96
C PRO A 163 -8.34 -19.90 1.39
N THR A 164 -7.50 -19.78 2.41
CA THR A 164 -7.10 -18.49 3.00
C THR A 164 -5.60 -18.24 2.92
N ARG A 165 -4.83 -19.11 2.25
CA ARG A 165 -3.35 -19.08 2.24
C ARG A 165 -2.77 -17.78 1.67
N SER A 166 -3.53 -17.08 0.81
CA SER A 166 -3.16 -15.76 0.29
C SER A 166 -3.21 -14.64 1.34
N ASN A 167 -3.86 -14.87 2.48
CA ASN A 167 -3.95 -13.89 3.55
C ASN A 167 -2.68 -13.94 4.42
N HIS A 168 -1.79 -12.97 4.21
CA HIS A 168 -0.55 -12.86 4.99
C HIS A 168 -0.63 -11.81 6.13
N ARG A 169 -1.82 -11.23 6.34
CA ARG A 169 -2.11 -10.18 7.32
C ARG A 169 -3.41 -10.51 8.07
N PHE A 170 -3.66 -9.83 9.19
CA PHE A 170 -4.91 -9.99 9.93
C PHE A 170 -6.11 -9.57 9.07
N SER A 171 -7.14 -10.43 8.99
CA SER A 171 -8.33 -10.21 8.18
C SER A 171 -9.38 -9.39 8.93
N TRP A 172 -9.34 -8.07 8.76
CA TRP A 172 -10.36 -7.16 9.30
C TRP A 172 -11.78 -7.46 8.80
N PRO A 173 -12.00 -7.82 7.51
CA PRO A 173 -13.35 -8.19 7.04
C PRO A 173 -13.89 -9.41 7.78
N LEU A 174 -13.08 -10.47 7.94
CA LEU A 174 -13.51 -11.67 8.67
C LEU A 174 -13.87 -11.35 10.13
N LEU A 175 -13.07 -10.52 10.81
CA LEU A 175 -13.40 -10.10 12.17
C LEU A 175 -14.76 -9.37 12.23
N ALA A 176 -15.00 -8.43 11.31
CA ALA A 176 -16.25 -7.68 11.26
C ALA A 176 -17.47 -8.60 11.01
N ASP A 177 -17.33 -9.55 10.08
CA ASP A 177 -18.37 -10.53 9.78
C ASP A 177 -18.64 -11.46 10.97
N MET A 178 -17.59 -11.92 11.65
CA MET A 178 -17.73 -12.76 12.83
C MET A 178 -18.41 -12.03 13.98
N VAL A 179 -17.99 -10.80 14.31
CA VAL A 179 -18.60 -10.03 15.41
C VAL A 179 -20.08 -9.75 15.16
N SER A 180 -20.47 -9.55 13.89
CA SER A 180 -21.85 -9.29 13.52
C SER A 180 -22.74 -10.55 13.49
N GLN A 181 -22.21 -11.72 13.10
CA GLN A 181 -23.01 -12.91 12.84
C GLN A 181 -22.84 -14.05 13.86
N VAL A 182 -21.68 -14.17 14.51
CA VAL A 182 -21.38 -15.24 15.46
C VAL A 182 -21.86 -14.86 16.85
N ARG A 183 -22.62 -15.75 17.50
CA ARG A 183 -23.17 -15.52 18.85
C ARG A 183 -22.15 -15.74 19.96
N ALA A 184 -21.23 -16.70 19.77
CA ALA A 184 -20.15 -16.96 20.71
C ALA A 184 -19.11 -15.82 20.72
N PRO A 185 -18.41 -15.58 21.85
CA PRO A 185 -17.25 -14.72 21.94
C PRO A 185 -16.25 -14.90 20.78
N VAL A 186 -15.97 -13.81 20.05
CA VAL A 186 -15.03 -13.80 18.92
C VAL A 186 -13.64 -13.40 19.42
N VAL A 187 -12.64 -14.21 19.12
CA VAL A 187 -11.23 -13.97 19.48
C VAL A 187 -10.46 -13.51 18.25
N ALA A 188 -9.81 -12.35 18.35
CA ALA A 188 -8.94 -11.86 17.30
C ALA A 188 -7.54 -12.47 17.46
N GLU A 189 -7.18 -13.39 16.58
CA GLU A 189 -5.89 -14.08 16.57
C GLU A 189 -5.33 -14.25 15.15
N GLY A 190 -4.01 -14.31 15.04
CA GLY A 190 -3.29 -14.53 13.79
C GLY A 190 -2.85 -13.20 13.20
N HIS A 191 -1.60 -13.09 12.76
CA HIS A 191 -1.06 -11.91 12.06
C HIS A 191 -1.21 -10.53 12.74
N ILE A 192 -1.71 -10.42 13.98
CA ILE A 192 -1.69 -9.18 14.77
C ILE A 192 -0.26 -8.92 15.22
N SER A 193 0.27 -7.76 14.85
CA SER A 193 1.69 -7.44 14.91
C SER A 193 2.02 -6.16 15.67
N SER A 194 1.03 -5.33 16.02
CA SER A 194 1.24 -4.08 16.75
C SER A 194 0.18 -3.83 17.84
N PRO A 195 0.49 -2.98 18.85
CA PRO A 195 -0.49 -2.56 19.86
C PRO A 195 -1.72 -1.88 19.27
N GLU A 196 -1.55 -1.10 18.20
CA GLU A 196 -2.64 -0.39 17.51
C GLU A 196 -3.60 -1.37 16.82
N GLU A 197 -3.08 -2.45 16.23
CA GLU A 197 -3.91 -3.51 15.67
C GLU A 197 -4.71 -4.23 16.77
N ALA A 198 -4.09 -4.52 17.91
CA ALA A 198 -4.79 -5.13 19.05
C ALA A 198 -5.92 -4.22 19.58
N GLN A 199 -5.66 -2.93 19.77
CA GLN A 199 -6.67 -1.96 20.20
C GLN A 199 -7.82 -1.85 19.19
N ARG A 200 -7.50 -1.85 17.89
CA ARG A 200 -8.50 -1.82 16.82
C ARG A 200 -9.38 -3.06 16.85
N ALA A 201 -8.82 -4.25 17.05
CA ALA A 201 -9.59 -5.49 17.12
C ALA A 201 -10.61 -5.46 18.27
N LEU A 202 -10.20 -5.01 19.46
CA LEU A 202 -11.11 -4.83 20.59
C LEU A 202 -12.21 -3.79 20.29
N SER A 203 -11.84 -2.67 19.66
CA SER A 203 -12.79 -1.61 19.28
C SER A 203 -13.82 -2.09 18.25
N MET A 204 -13.47 -3.09 17.43
CA MET A 204 -14.36 -3.75 16.48
C MET A 204 -15.27 -4.80 17.12
N GLY A 205 -15.14 -5.06 18.43
CA GLY A 205 -15.99 -5.98 19.17
C GLY A 205 -15.39 -7.38 19.38
N ALA A 206 -14.09 -7.57 19.12
CA ALA A 206 -13.40 -8.78 19.57
C ALA A 206 -13.50 -8.92 21.10
N TRP A 207 -13.74 -10.13 21.59
CA TRP A 207 -13.81 -10.43 23.01
C TRP A 207 -12.45 -10.28 23.68
N CYS A 208 -11.40 -10.83 23.06
CA CYS A 208 -10.02 -10.67 23.47
C CYS A 208 -9.11 -10.79 22.24
N VAL A 209 -7.83 -10.46 22.43
CA VAL A 209 -6.81 -10.53 21.38
C VAL A 209 -5.74 -11.53 21.77
N ILE A 210 -5.37 -12.45 20.88
CA ILE A 210 -4.25 -13.36 21.08
C ILE A 210 -3.07 -12.96 20.18
N VAL A 211 -1.91 -12.71 20.80
CA VAL A 211 -0.66 -12.38 20.08
C VAL A 211 0.44 -13.39 20.42
N GLY A 212 1.06 -13.96 19.38
CA GLY A 212 2.19 -14.88 19.50
C GLY A 212 3.48 -14.27 18.98
N SER A 213 3.76 -14.47 17.69
CA SER A 213 5.05 -14.16 17.05
C SER A 213 5.58 -12.74 17.27
N ALA A 214 4.71 -11.75 17.45
CA ALA A 214 5.11 -10.36 17.70
C ALA A 214 5.62 -10.11 19.13
N ILE A 215 5.40 -11.03 20.07
CA ILE A 215 5.84 -10.94 21.47
C ILE A 215 6.88 -12.02 21.79
N THR A 216 6.61 -13.27 21.42
CA THR A 216 7.33 -14.43 21.96
C THR A 216 8.42 -15.00 21.05
N ARG A 217 8.60 -14.45 19.85
CA ARG A 217 9.56 -14.95 18.84
C ARG A 217 10.62 -13.89 18.48
N PRO A 218 11.61 -13.62 19.34
CA PRO A 218 12.65 -12.61 19.10
C PRO A 218 13.40 -12.83 17.78
N GLY A 219 13.58 -14.06 17.31
CA GLY A 219 14.16 -14.33 15.98
C GLY A 219 13.29 -13.79 14.83
N ALA A 220 11.98 -14.00 14.88
CA ALA A 220 11.05 -13.49 13.87
C ALA A 220 10.93 -11.95 13.92
N ILE A 221 10.88 -11.39 15.14
CA ILE A 221 10.91 -9.94 15.37
C ILE A 221 12.20 -9.35 14.79
N THR A 222 13.36 -9.91 15.15
CA THR A 222 14.68 -9.49 14.64
C THR A 222 14.72 -9.60 13.12
N ALA A 223 14.21 -10.67 12.51
CA ALA A 223 14.17 -10.80 11.07
C ALA A 223 13.33 -9.70 10.38
N ASN A 224 12.25 -9.22 11.01
CA ASN A 224 11.51 -8.05 10.53
C ASN A 224 12.36 -6.78 10.57
N PHE A 225 13.06 -6.53 11.68
CA PHE A 225 14.00 -5.41 11.79
C PHE A 225 15.14 -5.52 10.78
N VAL A 226 15.77 -6.68 10.65
CA VAL A 226 16.84 -6.94 9.68
C VAL A 226 16.34 -6.71 8.26
N ARG A 227 15.17 -7.24 7.86
CA ARG A 227 14.59 -6.97 6.53
C ARG A 227 14.32 -5.48 6.33
N ALA A 228 13.82 -4.78 7.34
CA ALA A 228 13.59 -3.34 7.27
C ALA A 228 14.89 -2.53 7.19
N LEU A 229 15.96 -2.98 7.85
CA LEU A 229 17.27 -2.33 7.84
C LEU A 229 18.09 -2.67 6.58
N GLN A 230 17.93 -3.88 6.03
CA GLN A 230 18.49 -4.31 4.74
C GLN A 230 17.83 -3.60 3.56
N LYS A 231 16.66 -2.99 3.74
CA LYS A 231 16.08 -2.01 2.81
C LYS A 231 16.81 -0.66 2.80
N ARG A 232 18.04 -0.57 3.33
CA ARG A 232 18.92 0.58 3.05
C ARG A 232 19.28 0.61 1.57
N ALA A 233 19.22 1.81 0.98
CA ALA A 233 19.60 2.16 -0.38
C ALA A 233 20.51 1.14 -1.03
N SER A 234 19.92 0.31 -1.88
CA SER A 234 20.69 -0.54 -2.79
C SER A 234 21.71 0.34 -3.50
N ALA A 235 23.00 0.05 -3.32
CA ALA A 235 24.05 0.64 -4.16
C ALA A 235 23.93 0.15 -5.62
N ALA A 236 23.19 -0.94 -5.85
CA ALA A 236 22.90 -1.45 -7.18
C ALA A 236 21.80 -0.62 -7.85
N PRO A 237 21.95 -0.33 -9.15
CA PRO A 237 20.98 0.43 -9.93
C PRO A 237 19.64 -0.31 -10.04
N ALA A 238 18.58 0.43 -10.37
CA ALA A 238 17.24 -0.09 -10.58
C ALA A 238 16.76 0.21 -11.99
N VAL A 239 15.84 -0.58 -12.52
CA VAL A 239 15.15 -0.21 -13.76
C VAL A 239 14.00 0.70 -13.40
N GLY A 240 13.98 1.91 -13.95
CA GLY A 240 12.86 2.81 -13.91
C GLY A 240 12.08 2.75 -15.22
N VAL A 241 10.76 2.88 -15.15
CA VAL A 241 9.87 2.92 -16.30
C VAL A 241 8.86 4.05 -16.13
N ASP A 242 8.52 4.73 -17.21
CA ASP A 242 7.47 5.74 -17.31
C ASP A 242 6.52 5.37 -18.45
N ILE A 243 5.29 4.97 -18.10
CA ILE A 243 4.23 4.61 -19.05
C ILE A 243 3.34 5.84 -19.26
N GLY A 244 3.68 6.64 -20.27
CA GLY A 244 2.85 7.75 -20.75
C GLY A 244 1.85 7.31 -21.82
N GLY A 245 0.93 8.22 -22.19
CA GLY A 245 -0.10 7.94 -23.21
C GLY A 245 0.45 7.69 -24.63
N THR A 246 1.58 8.31 -24.98
CA THR A 246 2.18 8.22 -26.33
C THR A 246 3.44 7.37 -26.36
N CYS A 247 4.28 7.44 -25.32
CA CYS A 247 5.57 6.77 -25.25
C CYS A 247 5.78 6.12 -23.87
N ILE A 248 6.36 4.93 -23.88
CA ILE A 248 6.91 4.25 -22.72
C ILE A 248 8.42 4.46 -22.74
N LYS A 249 8.97 5.00 -21.65
CA LYS A 249 10.40 5.18 -21.46
C LYS A 249 10.88 4.24 -20.37
N ALA A 250 12.02 3.60 -20.56
CA ALA A 250 12.68 2.78 -19.55
C ALA A 250 14.16 3.14 -19.48
N GLY A 251 14.78 2.98 -18.30
CA GLY A 251 16.20 3.21 -18.14
C GLY A 251 16.76 2.58 -16.88
N LEU A 252 18.06 2.34 -16.87
CA LEU A 252 18.80 1.90 -15.69
C LEU A 252 19.22 3.14 -14.89
N VAL A 253 18.61 3.32 -13.73
CA VAL A 253 18.83 4.45 -12.83
C VAL A 253 19.79 4.01 -11.74
N ASN A 254 20.83 4.79 -11.46
CA ASN A 254 21.69 4.54 -10.31
C ASN A 254 21.18 5.28 -9.06
N PRO A 255 21.73 5.00 -7.86
CA PRO A 255 21.30 5.68 -6.63
C PRO A 255 21.55 7.20 -6.59
N SER A 256 22.39 7.76 -7.49
CA SER A 256 22.56 9.20 -7.63
C SER A 256 21.51 9.85 -8.55
N GLY A 257 20.67 9.05 -9.20
CA GLY A 257 19.61 9.50 -10.11
C GLY A 257 20.04 9.60 -11.58
N GLU A 258 21.28 9.24 -11.92
CA GLU A 258 21.74 9.20 -13.30
C GLU A 258 21.04 8.05 -14.04
N VAL A 259 20.52 8.35 -15.23
CA VAL A 259 19.84 7.37 -16.09
C VAL A 259 20.76 6.96 -17.23
N SER A 260 20.97 5.66 -17.37
CA SER A 260 21.73 5.03 -18.46
C SER A 260 20.89 3.96 -19.15
N LEU A 261 21.38 3.42 -20.28
CA LEU A 261 20.71 2.32 -21.02
C LEU A 261 19.24 2.63 -21.34
N VAL A 262 18.95 3.83 -21.82
CA VAL A 262 17.58 4.27 -22.08
C VAL A 262 16.99 3.50 -23.27
N ALA A 263 15.75 3.05 -23.11
CA ALA A 263 14.93 2.50 -24.16
C ALA A 263 13.61 3.28 -24.23
N GLU A 264 13.13 3.53 -25.44
CA GLU A 264 11.84 4.18 -25.69
C GLU A 264 11.02 3.30 -26.64
N ALA A 265 9.74 3.15 -26.36
CA ALA A 265 8.80 2.43 -27.22
C ALA A 265 7.49 3.24 -27.34
N PRO A 266 6.84 3.25 -28.50
CA PRO A 266 5.49 3.83 -28.60
C PRO A 266 4.55 3.04 -27.69
N THR A 267 3.67 3.71 -26.96
CA THR A 267 2.71 3.06 -26.04
C THR A 267 1.70 2.18 -26.78
N GLN A 268 1.39 2.52 -28.04
CA GLN A 268 0.40 1.83 -28.88
C GLN A 268 -0.99 1.73 -28.20
N ALA A 269 -1.43 2.82 -27.56
CA ALA A 269 -2.66 2.87 -26.76
C ALA A 269 -3.93 2.39 -27.51
N SER A 270 -4.03 2.66 -28.82
CA SER A 270 -5.17 2.22 -29.65
C SER A 270 -5.31 0.69 -29.75
N GLY A 271 -4.23 -0.07 -29.52
CA GLY A 271 -4.26 -1.52 -29.43
C GLY A 271 -4.68 -2.06 -28.06
N GLY A 272 -5.02 -1.18 -27.11
CA GLY A 272 -5.43 -1.52 -25.76
C GLY A 272 -4.33 -2.15 -24.91
N ARG A 273 -4.73 -2.77 -23.80
CA ARG A 273 -3.85 -3.37 -22.78
C ARG A 273 -2.75 -4.28 -23.36
N ASP A 274 -3.07 -5.14 -24.32
CA ASP A 274 -2.13 -6.11 -24.86
C ASP A 274 -0.99 -5.43 -25.64
N ALA A 275 -1.30 -4.40 -26.43
CA ALA A 275 -0.30 -3.62 -27.14
C ALA A 275 0.58 -2.80 -26.19
N ILE A 276 -0.01 -2.22 -25.13
CA ILE A 276 0.70 -1.47 -24.11
C ILE A 276 1.67 -2.38 -23.34
N THR A 277 1.20 -3.55 -22.89
CA THR A 277 2.04 -4.52 -22.17
C THR A 277 3.15 -5.10 -23.04
N ALA A 278 2.89 -5.34 -24.34
CA ALA A 278 3.93 -5.75 -25.28
C ALA A 278 5.01 -4.67 -25.43
N SER A 279 4.62 -3.40 -25.51
CA SER A 279 5.54 -2.25 -25.59
C SER A 279 6.36 -2.08 -24.31
N LEU A 280 5.72 -2.22 -23.14
CA LEU A 280 6.36 -2.26 -21.84
C LEU A 280 7.41 -3.38 -21.77
N CYS A 281 7.04 -4.60 -22.17
CA CYS A 281 7.96 -5.74 -22.19
C CYS A 281 9.18 -5.46 -23.06
N ARG A 282 8.99 -4.92 -24.28
CA ARG A 282 10.11 -4.59 -25.17
C ARG A 282 11.07 -3.59 -24.52
N ALA A 283 10.54 -2.49 -23.99
CA ALA A 283 11.36 -1.45 -23.36
C ALA A 283 12.14 -1.98 -22.16
N VAL A 284 11.47 -2.66 -21.22
CA VAL A 284 12.13 -3.18 -20.00
C VAL A 284 13.15 -4.28 -20.32
N GLN A 285 12.80 -5.21 -21.21
CA GLN A 285 13.71 -6.30 -21.60
C GLN A 285 14.98 -5.75 -22.26
N GLN A 286 14.87 -4.71 -23.09
CA GLN A 286 16.02 -4.04 -23.70
C GLN A 286 16.97 -3.47 -22.63
N VAL A 287 16.44 -2.81 -21.60
CA VAL A 287 17.26 -2.28 -20.49
C VAL A 287 17.91 -3.41 -19.68
N ILE A 288 17.14 -4.42 -19.29
CA ILE A 288 17.63 -5.56 -18.49
C ILE A 288 18.72 -6.33 -19.25
N SER A 289 18.50 -6.65 -20.53
CA SER A 289 19.50 -7.33 -21.36
C SER A 289 20.76 -6.50 -21.52
N ALA A 290 20.64 -5.19 -21.75
CA ALA A 290 21.80 -4.30 -21.84
C ALA A 290 22.55 -4.18 -20.50
N ALA A 291 21.86 -4.20 -19.37
CA ALA A 291 22.46 -4.17 -18.03
C ALA A 291 23.23 -5.48 -17.75
N HIS A 292 22.63 -6.63 -18.05
CA HIS A 292 23.28 -7.94 -17.91
C HIS A 292 24.52 -8.07 -18.79
N ASN A 293 24.49 -7.55 -20.02
CA ASN A 293 25.67 -7.51 -20.89
C ASN A 293 26.83 -6.68 -20.32
N ARG A 294 26.54 -5.76 -19.38
CA ARG A 294 27.54 -4.98 -18.63
C ARG A 294 27.90 -5.60 -17.27
N GLY A 295 27.41 -6.80 -16.96
CA GLY A 295 27.60 -7.45 -15.67
C GLY A 295 26.83 -6.79 -14.51
N VAL A 296 25.83 -5.95 -14.82
CA VAL A 296 25.03 -5.24 -13.82
C VAL A 296 23.70 -5.96 -13.61
N LYS A 297 23.43 -6.36 -12.36
CA LYS A 297 22.12 -6.90 -11.95
C LYS A 297 21.28 -5.78 -11.32
N PRO A 298 20.12 -5.41 -11.90
CA PRO A 298 19.23 -4.44 -11.29
C PRO A 298 18.71 -4.93 -9.93
N ALA A 299 18.56 -4.01 -8.98
CA ALA A 299 18.03 -4.29 -7.65
C ALA A 299 16.51 -4.53 -7.64
N GLY A 300 15.81 -4.06 -8.68
CA GLY A 300 14.36 -4.14 -8.81
C GLY A 300 13.86 -3.26 -9.96
N LEU A 301 12.53 -3.19 -10.08
CA LEU A 301 11.82 -2.46 -11.12
C LEU A 301 10.85 -1.44 -10.49
N GLY A 302 10.98 -0.17 -10.87
CA GLY A 302 10.02 0.87 -10.56
C GLY A 302 9.24 1.25 -11.82
N ILE A 303 7.91 1.29 -11.73
CA ILE A 303 7.02 1.67 -12.83
C ILE A 303 6.19 2.88 -12.43
N ALA A 304 6.38 3.98 -13.14
CA ALA A 304 5.47 5.11 -13.17
C ALA A 304 4.41 4.85 -14.26
N SER A 305 3.14 5.01 -13.93
CA SER A 305 2.05 4.79 -14.88
C SER A 305 0.97 5.85 -14.76
N ALA A 306 0.45 6.28 -15.90
CA ALA A 306 -0.76 7.09 -15.94
C ALA A 306 -1.96 6.33 -15.35
N GLY A 307 -2.85 7.08 -14.70
CA GLY A 307 -3.99 6.53 -13.97
C GLY A 307 -3.77 6.53 -12.45
N ALA A 308 -4.81 6.09 -11.74
CA ALA A 308 -4.82 5.95 -10.30
C ALA A 308 -4.25 4.59 -9.91
N ILE A 309 -3.17 4.58 -9.14
CA ILE A 309 -2.48 3.36 -8.71
C ILE A 309 -2.88 3.03 -7.28
N ASP A 310 -3.27 1.77 -7.03
CA ASP A 310 -3.49 1.29 -5.66
C ASP A 310 -2.12 1.11 -4.97
N PRO A 311 -1.84 1.82 -3.87
CA PRO A 311 -0.53 1.76 -3.19
C PRO A 311 -0.27 0.42 -2.47
N GLN A 312 -1.31 -0.41 -2.26
CA GLN A 312 -1.19 -1.70 -1.59
C GLN A 312 -0.64 -2.74 -2.54
N ASP A 313 -1.32 -2.99 -3.66
CA ASP A 313 -0.98 -4.07 -4.59
C ASP A 313 -0.27 -3.59 -5.88
N GLY A 314 -0.30 -2.29 -6.19
CA GLY A 314 0.30 -1.74 -7.41
C GLY A 314 -0.53 -1.97 -8.67
N SER A 315 -1.84 -2.23 -8.53
CA SER A 315 -2.78 -2.30 -9.64
C SER A 315 -3.21 -0.90 -10.11
N VAL A 316 -3.62 -0.81 -11.37
CA VAL A 316 -4.19 0.41 -11.95
C VAL A 316 -5.67 0.44 -11.60
N PHE A 317 -6.04 1.08 -10.49
CA PHE A 317 -7.43 1.17 -10.03
C PHE A 317 -8.35 1.82 -11.08
N ALA A 318 -7.91 2.93 -11.67
CA ALA A 318 -8.64 3.65 -12.70
C ALA A 318 -7.68 4.26 -13.72
N ALA A 319 -8.09 4.30 -14.98
CA ALA A 319 -7.36 4.97 -16.06
C ALA A 319 -8.35 5.64 -17.01
N THR A 320 -7.89 6.68 -17.69
CA THR A 320 -8.67 7.34 -18.74
C THR A 320 -8.56 6.58 -20.06
N GLU A 321 -9.39 6.93 -21.05
CA GLU A 321 -9.33 6.38 -22.42
C GLU A 321 -8.02 6.70 -23.16
N ASN A 322 -7.12 7.49 -22.56
CA ASN A 322 -5.74 7.62 -23.08
C ASN A 322 -4.97 6.29 -22.99
N LEU A 323 -5.38 5.36 -22.11
CA LEU A 323 -4.89 3.98 -22.06
C LEU A 323 -6.10 3.02 -22.03
N PRO A 324 -6.71 2.71 -23.19
CA PRO A 324 -7.90 1.87 -23.27
C PRO A 324 -7.70 0.50 -22.62
N GLY A 325 -8.64 0.13 -21.73
CA GLY A 325 -8.59 -1.14 -21.01
C GLY A 325 -7.49 -1.24 -19.95
N TRP A 326 -6.82 -0.15 -19.57
CA TRP A 326 -5.75 -0.17 -18.57
C TRP A 326 -6.27 -0.27 -17.13
N ALA A 327 -7.49 0.20 -16.85
CA ALA A 327 -8.12 0.07 -15.55
C ALA A 327 -8.31 -1.40 -15.12
N GLY A 328 -8.10 -1.67 -13.83
CA GLY A 328 -8.11 -3.00 -13.22
C GLY A 328 -6.88 -3.86 -13.53
N PHE A 329 -5.85 -3.33 -14.22
CA PHE A 329 -4.68 -4.13 -14.57
C PHE A 329 -3.75 -4.35 -13.36
N PRO A 330 -3.41 -5.62 -12.99
CA PRO A 330 -2.52 -5.93 -11.88
C PRO A 330 -1.04 -5.73 -12.29
N LEU A 331 -0.67 -4.48 -12.57
CA LEU A 331 0.59 -4.11 -13.22
C LEU A 331 1.84 -4.58 -12.45
N ARG A 332 1.86 -4.49 -11.12
CA ARG A 332 2.95 -5.05 -10.30
C ARG A 332 3.11 -6.54 -10.55
N PHE A 333 2.05 -7.32 -10.33
CA PHE A 333 2.09 -8.78 -10.43
C PHE A 333 2.52 -9.23 -11.83
N PHE A 334 1.95 -8.63 -12.87
CA PHE A 334 2.35 -8.89 -14.26
C PHE A 334 3.86 -8.66 -14.49
N ALA A 335 4.40 -7.54 -13.99
CA ALA A 335 5.80 -7.22 -14.16
C ALA A 335 6.72 -8.15 -13.35
N GLU A 336 6.32 -8.54 -12.14
CA GLU A 336 7.06 -9.51 -11.31
C GLU A 336 7.15 -10.87 -11.99
N GLU A 337 6.04 -11.41 -12.50
CA GLU A 337 6.04 -12.67 -13.26
C GLU A 337 6.88 -12.59 -14.53
N ARG A 338 6.87 -11.44 -15.21
CA ARG A 338 7.52 -11.28 -16.51
C ARG A 338 9.04 -11.08 -16.42
N PHE A 339 9.52 -10.35 -15.42
CA PHE A 339 10.90 -9.90 -15.34
C PHE A 339 11.70 -10.50 -14.19
N ASP A 340 11.07 -11.25 -13.27
CA ASP A 340 11.72 -11.83 -12.08
C ASP A 340 12.45 -10.76 -11.24
N LEU A 341 11.83 -9.59 -11.10
CA LEU A 341 12.32 -8.46 -10.30
C LEU A 341 11.20 -7.97 -9.38
N ALA A 342 11.54 -7.73 -8.11
CA ALA A 342 10.65 -7.04 -7.19
C ALA A 342 10.20 -5.70 -7.79
N THR A 343 8.90 -5.48 -7.87
CA THR A 343 8.35 -4.35 -8.62
C THR A 343 7.55 -3.40 -7.73
N TRP A 344 7.68 -2.10 -7.99
CA TRP A 344 6.84 -1.06 -7.39
C TRP A 344 6.19 -0.23 -8.48
N VAL A 345 4.95 0.15 -8.23
CA VAL A 345 4.16 0.97 -9.16
C VAL A 345 3.74 2.24 -8.45
N VAL A 346 3.80 3.36 -9.15
CA VAL A 346 3.36 4.68 -8.68
C VAL A 346 2.69 5.44 -9.82
N ASN A 347 1.86 6.42 -9.48
CA ASN A 347 1.36 7.36 -10.46
C ASN A 347 2.52 8.14 -11.12
N ASP A 348 2.39 8.45 -12.40
CA ASP A 348 3.35 9.21 -13.22
C ASP A 348 3.71 10.59 -12.67
N ALA A 349 2.72 11.37 -12.24
CA ALA A 349 2.96 12.67 -11.65
C ALA A 349 3.65 12.57 -10.28
N HIS A 350 3.25 11.58 -9.47
CA HIS A 350 3.93 11.26 -8.21
C HIS A 350 5.38 10.83 -8.44
N ALA A 351 5.67 10.07 -9.50
CA ALA A 351 7.05 9.74 -9.86
C ALA A 351 7.86 11.00 -10.18
N ALA A 352 7.31 11.93 -10.97
CA ALA A 352 7.99 13.21 -11.24
C ALA A 352 8.29 13.99 -9.95
N VAL A 353 7.38 13.98 -8.98
CA VAL A 353 7.59 14.61 -7.66
C VAL A 353 8.71 13.89 -6.87
N LEU A 354 8.73 12.56 -6.89
CA LEU A 354 9.78 11.77 -6.25
C LEU A 354 11.15 12.04 -6.89
N ALA A 355 11.22 12.24 -8.20
CA ALA A 355 12.45 12.62 -8.87
C ALA A 355 12.99 13.97 -8.37
N GLU A 356 12.12 14.97 -8.20
CA GLU A 356 12.53 16.26 -7.63
C GLU A 356 12.94 16.15 -6.15
N LEU A 357 12.20 15.36 -5.36
CA LEU A 357 12.51 15.13 -3.94
C LEU A 357 13.90 14.50 -3.75
N HIS A 358 14.25 13.54 -4.60
CA HIS A 358 15.47 12.74 -4.43
C HIS A 358 16.66 13.27 -5.23
N PHE A 359 16.43 13.84 -6.41
CA PHE A 359 17.49 14.19 -7.36
C PHE A 359 17.47 15.65 -7.82
N GLY A 360 16.30 16.29 -7.81
CA GLY A 360 16.12 17.67 -8.28
C GLY A 360 16.16 18.74 -7.18
N LEU A 361 15.40 19.83 -7.39
CA LEU A 361 15.38 21.01 -6.49
C LEU A 361 14.75 20.70 -5.13
N GLY A 362 13.86 19.69 -5.08
CA GLY A 362 13.20 19.23 -3.85
C GLY A 362 14.17 18.65 -2.82
N ARG A 363 15.42 18.34 -3.20
CA ARG A 363 16.44 17.81 -2.27
C ARG A 363 16.71 18.72 -1.08
N SER A 364 16.72 20.03 -1.31
CA SER A 364 16.96 21.04 -0.27
C SER A 364 15.69 21.56 0.39
N LEU A 365 14.53 21.00 0.07
CA LEU A 365 13.23 21.42 0.59
C LEU A 365 12.68 20.32 1.50
N SER A 366 11.98 20.72 2.55
CA SER A 366 11.17 19.85 3.41
C SER A 366 9.75 19.74 2.86
N ASP A 367 9.15 20.87 2.52
CA ASP A 367 7.74 20.98 2.18
C ASP A 367 7.59 21.70 0.84
N PHE A 368 7.17 20.99 -0.21
CA PHE A 368 7.01 21.56 -1.55
C PHE A 368 5.91 20.88 -2.34
N VAL A 369 5.41 21.55 -3.37
CA VAL A 369 4.46 20.97 -4.33
C VAL A 369 5.10 20.95 -5.69
N ALA A 370 4.99 19.84 -6.41
CA ALA A 370 5.39 19.77 -7.82
C ALA A 370 4.17 19.61 -8.71
N VAL A 371 4.15 20.35 -9.81
CA VAL A 371 3.09 20.42 -10.81
C VAL A 371 3.68 20.06 -12.16
N THR A 372 3.05 19.12 -12.86
CA THR A 372 3.45 18.69 -14.20
C THR A 372 2.36 19.07 -15.20
N ILE A 373 2.73 19.86 -16.20
CA ILE A 373 1.81 20.46 -17.18
C ILE A 373 2.12 19.90 -18.57
N GLY A 374 1.16 19.16 -19.13
CA GLY A 374 1.26 18.51 -20.42
C GLY A 374 -0.11 18.37 -21.06
N THR A 375 -0.46 17.16 -21.50
CA THR A 375 -1.82 16.80 -21.92
C THR A 375 -2.87 17.15 -20.86
N GLY A 376 -2.49 17.04 -19.58
CA GLY A 376 -3.27 17.47 -18.42
C GLY A 376 -2.38 18.09 -17.35
N ILE A 377 -2.88 18.14 -16.11
CA ILE A 377 -2.15 18.59 -14.93
C ILE A 377 -2.05 17.46 -13.92
N GLY A 378 -0.83 16.96 -13.77
CA GLY A 378 -0.45 16.10 -12.67
C GLY A 378 0.25 16.87 -11.56
N GLY A 379 0.41 16.25 -10.40
CA GLY A 379 1.35 16.73 -9.40
C GLY A 379 1.35 15.90 -8.14
N GLY A 380 2.02 16.43 -7.12
CA GLY A 380 2.12 15.81 -5.81
C GLY A 380 2.57 16.81 -4.76
N VAL A 381 2.18 16.53 -3.53
CA VAL A 381 2.53 17.35 -2.37
C VAL A 381 3.56 16.59 -1.54
N VAL A 382 4.67 17.23 -1.21
CA VAL A 382 5.66 16.73 -0.27
C VAL A 382 5.52 17.51 1.03
N CYS A 383 5.38 16.80 2.15
CA CYS A 383 5.40 17.38 3.48
C CYS A 383 6.37 16.61 4.37
N GLY A 384 7.25 17.31 5.08
CA GLY A 384 8.30 16.70 5.90
C GLY A 384 9.18 15.72 5.12
N ARG A 385 9.52 16.06 3.87
CA ARG A 385 10.26 15.24 2.91
C ARG A 385 9.59 13.91 2.51
N LYS A 386 8.27 13.80 2.71
CA LYS A 386 7.49 12.64 2.31
C LYS A 386 6.42 13.04 1.31
N LEU A 387 6.29 12.26 0.24
CA LEU A 387 5.17 12.39 -0.67
C LEU A 387 3.88 12.04 0.07
N LEU A 388 2.93 12.96 0.09
CA LEU A 388 1.60 12.71 0.60
C LEU A 388 0.83 11.87 -0.42
N SER A 389 0.65 10.58 -0.14
CA SER A 389 -0.19 9.69 -0.94
C SER A 389 -1.66 9.73 -0.52
N GLY A 390 -1.95 10.12 0.73
CA GLY A 390 -3.29 10.06 1.31
C GLY A 390 -3.77 8.62 1.55
N ARG A 391 -4.94 8.48 2.20
CA ARG A 391 -5.48 7.16 2.59
C ARG A 391 -5.68 6.20 1.40
N HIS A 392 -5.98 6.75 0.24
CA HIS A 392 -6.40 6.00 -0.95
C HIS A 392 -5.44 6.18 -2.14
N GLY A 393 -4.29 6.86 -1.97
CA GLY A 393 -3.35 7.10 -3.07
C GLY A 393 -3.66 8.33 -3.95
N PHE A 394 -4.73 9.08 -3.66
CA PHE A 394 -5.20 10.23 -4.47
C PHE A 394 -4.80 11.61 -3.92
N ALA A 395 -3.97 11.69 -2.88
CA ALA A 395 -3.53 13.01 -2.45
C ALA A 395 -2.66 13.68 -3.53
N GLY A 396 -2.81 14.99 -3.67
CA GLY A 396 -2.07 15.75 -4.69
C GLY A 396 -2.66 15.71 -6.10
N THR A 397 -3.93 15.33 -6.30
CA THR A 397 -4.66 15.51 -7.56
C THR A 397 -4.99 16.99 -7.84
N ILE A 398 -3.95 17.81 -7.92
CA ILE A 398 -4.01 19.28 -7.96
C ILE A 398 -4.69 19.82 -9.22
N GLY A 399 -4.61 19.11 -10.35
CA GLY A 399 -5.23 19.51 -11.61
C GLY A 399 -6.76 19.57 -11.55
N HIS A 400 -7.38 18.86 -10.60
CA HIS A 400 -8.83 18.75 -10.49
C HIS A 400 -9.46 19.60 -9.38
N HIS A 401 -8.69 20.45 -8.69
CA HIS A 401 -9.33 21.49 -7.88
C HIS A 401 -10.06 22.48 -8.79
N VAL A 402 -11.13 23.08 -8.30
CA VAL A 402 -11.97 24.01 -9.08
C VAL A 402 -11.45 25.43 -8.89
N ILE A 403 -11.08 26.10 -9.98
CA ILE A 403 -10.70 27.52 -9.97
C ILE A 403 -11.81 28.45 -10.50
N ARG A 404 -12.81 27.88 -11.17
CA ARG A 404 -13.95 28.61 -11.75
C ARG A 404 -15.23 27.78 -11.65
N GLU A 405 -16.10 28.10 -10.71
CA GLU A 405 -17.41 27.43 -10.58
C GLU A 405 -18.23 27.57 -11.87
N GLY A 406 -18.87 26.48 -12.31
CA GLY A 406 -19.61 26.44 -13.59
C GLY A 406 -18.73 26.65 -14.83
N GLY A 407 -17.40 26.52 -14.68
CA GLY A 407 -16.43 26.77 -15.73
C GLY A 407 -16.37 25.69 -16.82
N ARG A 408 -15.23 25.61 -17.50
CA ARG A 408 -15.01 24.68 -18.63
C ARG A 408 -15.19 23.21 -18.21
N PRO A 409 -15.74 22.35 -19.08
CA PRO A 409 -15.81 20.92 -18.80
C PRO A 409 -14.42 20.32 -18.67
N CYS A 410 -14.25 19.40 -17.73
CA CYS A 410 -13.02 18.64 -17.50
C CYS A 410 -13.26 17.16 -17.80
N ASN A 411 -12.22 16.46 -18.26
CA ASN A 411 -12.26 15.03 -18.57
C ASN A 411 -12.65 14.15 -17.36
N CYS A 412 -12.49 14.65 -16.13
CA CYS A 412 -12.86 13.96 -14.90
C CYS A 412 -14.38 13.97 -14.64
N GLY A 413 -15.16 14.63 -15.49
CA GLY A 413 -16.62 14.75 -15.39
C GLY A 413 -17.10 15.99 -14.64
N ARG A 414 -16.19 16.76 -14.03
CA ARG A 414 -16.51 18.04 -13.36
C ARG A 414 -16.36 19.22 -14.30
N HIS A 415 -16.72 20.41 -13.81
CA HIS A 415 -16.56 21.68 -14.50
C HIS A 415 -15.67 22.60 -13.66
N GLY A 416 -14.84 23.41 -14.32
CA GLY A 416 -14.05 24.44 -13.65
C GLY A 416 -12.70 24.01 -13.08
N CYS A 417 -12.28 22.77 -13.33
CA CYS A 417 -11.00 22.24 -12.86
C CYS A 417 -9.83 23.01 -13.47
N LEU A 418 -8.74 23.21 -12.71
CA LEU A 418 -7.52 23.88 -13.19
C LEU A 418 -7.00 23.28 -14.52
N GLU A 419 -7.03 21.96 -14.67
CA GLU A 419 -6.62 21.25 -15.89
C GLU A 419 -7.38 21.70 -17.15
N ALA A 420 -8.65 22.06 -17.02
CA ALA A 420 -9.46 22.53 -18.15
C ALA A 420 -9.00 23.91 -18.68
N TYR A 421 -8.09 24.58 -17.97
CA TYR A 421 -7.55 25.89 -18.30
C TYR A 421 -6.03 25.89 -18.53
N VAL A 422 -5.30 24.90 -18.01
CA VAL A 422 -3.83 24.82 -18.12
C VAL A 422 -3.40 23.42 -18.56
N SER A 423 -3.61 23.13 -19.83
CA SER A 423 -3.27 21.85 -20.49
C SER A 423 -2.99 22.08 -21.98
N THR A 424 -2.51 21.07 -22.69
CA THR A 424 -2.36 21.07 -24.17
C THR A 424 -3.63 21.58 -24.86
N ALA A 425 -4.79 21.02 -24.52
CA ALA A 425 -6.06 21.42 -25.11
C ALA A 425 -6.45 22.87 -24.75
N ALA A 426 -6.11 23.32 -23.54
CA ALA A 426 -6.34 24.70 -23.16
C ALA A 426 -5.43 25.68 -23.91
N LEU A 427 -4.15 25.33 -24.13
CA LEU A 427 -3.22 26.17 -24.89
C LEU A 427 -3.70 26.36 -26.33
N ILE A 428 -4.10 25.27 -27.01
CA ILE A 428 -4.62 25.31 -28.38
C ILE A 428 -5.85 26.22 -28.46
N ARG A 429 -6.80 26.04 -27.54
CA ARG A 429 -8.01 26.88 -27.46
C ARG A 429 -7.68 28.35 -27.23
N GLU A 430 -6.82 28.66 -26.25
CA GLU A 430 -6.48 30.06 -25.96
C GLU A 430 -5.75 30.72 -27.14
N TYR A 431 -4.96 29.95 -27.90
CA TYR A 431 -4.31 30.41 -29.13
C TYR A 431 -5.33 30.71 -30.23
N GLU A 432 -6.28 29.81 -30.47
CA GLU A 432 -7.36 29.99 -31.44
C GLU A 432 -8.24 31.21 -31.10
N ASP A 433 -8.68 31.31 -29.85
CA ASP A 433 -9.52 32.40 -29.34
C ASP A 433 -8.84 33.78 -29.50
N ARG A 434 -7.51 33.81 -29.64
CA ARG A 434 -6.69 35.02 -29.85
C ARG A 434 -6.31 35.26 -31.31
N GLY A 435 -6.94 34.54 -32.23
CA GLY A 435 -6.73 34.69 -33.67
C GLY A 435 -5.48 33.97 -34.19
N GLY A 436 -4.90 33.06 -33.41
CA GLY A 436 -3.84 32.18 -33.87
C GLY A 436 -4.35 31.18 -34.91
N PRO A 437 -3.68 31.02 -36.07
CA PRO A 437 -4.12 30.06 -37.09
C PRO A 437 -3.94 28.62 -36.60
N ILE A 438 -5.02 27.83 -36.64
CA ILE A 438 -4.95 26.38 -36.42
C ILE A 438 -4.81 25.68 -37.79
N PRO A 439 -3.71 24.94 -38.04
CA PRO A 439 -3.59 24.10 -39.23
C PRO A 439 -4.70 23.04 -39.29
N ASP A 440 -5.10 22.63 -40.49
CA ASP A 440 -6.12 21.59 -40.66
C ASP A 440 -5.74 20.32 -39.88
N HIS A 441 -6.69 19.76 -39.11
CA HIS A 441 -6.49 18.68 -38.13
C HIS A 441 -5.88 17.38 -38.71
N ARG A 442 -5.77 17.27 -40.04
CA ARG A 442 -5.13 16.13 -40.72
C ARG A 442 -3.61 16.18 -40.68
N SER A 443 -3.00 17.32 -40.34
CA SER A 443 -1.54 17.53 -40.40
C SER A 443 -0.84 17.47 -39.04
N PHE A 444 -1.56 17.61 -37.92
CA PHE A 444 -1.00 17.61 -36.57
C PHE A 444 -1.91 16.87 -35.59
N ASP A 445 -1.33 16.06 -34.69
CA ASP A 445 -2.00 15.71 -33.44
C ASP A 445 -1.88 16.86 -32.42
N ASP A 446 -2.72 16.85 -31.38
CA ASP A 446 -2.78 17.93 -30.38
C ASP A 446 -1.43 18.18 -29.70
N ALA A 447 -0.64 17.13 -29.46
CA ALA A 447 0.67 17.25 -28.82
C ALA A 447 1.67 17.97 -29.74
N ALA A 448 1.71 17.61 -31.01
CA ALA A 448 2.54 18.26 -32.02
C ALA A 448 2.12 19.71 -32.26
N LEU A 449 0.81 20.00 -32.28
CA LEU A 449 0.31 21.37 -32.40
C LEU A 449 0.69 22.22 -31.18
N ALA A 450 0.53 21.71 -29.95
CA ALA A 450 0.94 22.45 -28.76
C ALA A 450 2.46 22.70 -28.72
N LEU A 451 3.27 21.74 -29.18
CA LEU A 451 4.71 21.96 -29.35
C LEU A 451 5.01 23.06 -30.36
N HIS A 452 4.28 23.11 -31.47
CA HIS A 452 4.41 24.18 -32.45
C HIS A 452 4.02 25.55 -31.87
N ILE A 453 2.88 25.65 -31.16
CA ILE A 453 2.46 26.88 -30.47
C ILE A 453 3.50 27.30 -29.42
N ASN A 454 4.11 26.36 -28.70
CA ASN A 454 5.22 26.65 -27.79
C ASN A 454 6.38 27.32 -28.54
N GLN A 455 6.82 26.76 -29.66
CA GLN A 455 7.90 27.34 -30.48
C GLN A 455 7.55 28.74 -31.00
N LEU A 456 6.30 28.97 -31.40
CA LEU A 456 5.81 30.29 -31.81
C LEU A 456 5.89 31.30 -30.66
N ALA A 457 5.46 30.91 -29.45
CA ALA A 457 5.55 31.75 -28.26
C ALA A 457 7.02 32.09 -27.91
N ILE A 458 7.94 31.12 -27.98
CA ILE A 458 9.39 31.37 -27.81
C ILE A 458 9.90 32.36 -28.86
N SER A 459 9.39 32.27 -30.09
CA SER A 459 9.78 33.14 -31.21
C SER A 459 9.10 34.52 -31.17
N GLY A 460 8.24 34.78 -30.18
CA GLY A 460 7.57 36.07 -29.99
C GLY A 460 6.30 36.27 -30.81
N ASP A 461 5.67 35.20 -31.32
CA ASP A 461 4.36 35.31 -31.99
C ASP A 461 3.31 35.89 -31.02
N PRO A 462 2.64 37.00 -31.36
CA PRO A 462 1.72 37.66 -30.42
C PRO A 462 0.55 36.78 -29.97
N GLY A 463 0.00 35.95 -30.86
CA GLY A 463 -1.11 35.05 -30.51
C GLY A 463 -0.67 34.00 -29.49
N ALA A 464 0.49 33.38 -29.73
CA ALA A 464 1.03 32.33 -28.88
C ALA A 464 1.48 32.88 -27.51
N VAL A 465 2.14 34.05 -27.49
CA VAL A 465 2.52 34.73 -26.24
C VAL A 465 1.28 35.04 -25.39
N ASN A 466 0.25 35.64 -25.99
CA ASN A 466 -0.98 35.98 -25.28
C ASN A 466 -1.75 34.73 -24.80
N ALA A 467 -1.62 33.59 -25.48
CA ALA A 467 -2.17 32.31 -25.02
C ALA A 467 -1.43 31.81 -23.78
N TYR A 468 -0.09 31.86 -23.76
CA TYR A 468 0.71 31.51 -22.58
C TYR A 468 0.45 32.44 -21.39
N GLU A 469 0.26 33.75 -21.62
CA GLU A 469 -0.14 34.69 -20.56
C GLU A 469 -1.51 34.33 -19.95
N ALA A 470 -2.44 33.84 -20.77
CA ALA A 470 -3.73 33.36 -20.30
C ALA A 470 -3.58 32.14 -19.39
N LEU A 471 -2.79 31.15 -19.83
CA LEU A 471 -2.45 29.97 -19.02
C LEU A 471 -1.78 30.38 -17.70
N ALA A 472 -0.89 31.38 -17.74
CA ALA A 472 -0.18 31.85 -16.56
C ALA A 472 -1.14 32.42 -15.50
N ARG A 473 -2.16 33.18 -15.93
CA ARG A 473 -3.23 33.68 -15.04
C ARG A 473 -4.00 32.56 -14.36
N TYR A 474 -4.42 31.54 -15.13
CA TYR A 474 -5.16 30.42 -14.56
C TYR A 474 -4.28 29.57 -13.63
N LEU A 475 -3.02 29.35 -13.99
CA LEU A 475 -2.08 28.61 -13.16
C LEU A 475 -1.76 29.36 -11.86
N ALA A 476 -1.63 30.68 -11.92
CA ALA A 476 -1.37 31.50 -10.74
C ALA A 476 -2.51 31.38 -9.70
N GLU A 477 -3.76 31.36 -10.14
CA GLU A 477 -4.93 31.13 -9.26
C GLU A 477 -4.87 29.75 -8.59
N GLY A 478 -4.56 28.70 -9.37
CA GLY A 478 -4.41 27.36 -8.83
C GLY A 478 -3.26 27.24 -7.83
N ILE A 479 -2.12 27.89 -8.12
CA ILE A 479 -0.97 27.93 -7.22
C ILE A 479 -1.25 28.75 -5.97
N ALA A 480 -1.99 29.86 -6.06
CA ALA A 480 -2.40 30.63 -4.90
C ALA A 480 -3.26 29.78 -3.93
N ASN A 481 -4.17 28.95 -4.47
CA ASN A 481 -4.91 27.98 -3.68
C ASN A 481 -3.98 26.95 -3.01
N ILE A 482 -2.97 26.44 -3.71
CA ILE A 482 -1.97 25.52 -3.15
C ILE A 482 -1.23 26.16 -1.98
N PHE A 483 -0.79 27.41 -2.11
CA PHE A 483 -0.17 28.14 -1.00
C PHE A 483 -1.13 28.28 0.18
N ASN A 484 -2.40 28.61 -0.04
CA ASN A 484 -3.37 28.72 1.04
C ASN A 484 -3.64 27.40 1.78
N LEU A 485 -3.54 26.26 1.09
CA LEU A 485 -3.81 24.93 1.66
C LEU A 485 -2.60 24.31 2.36
N PHE A 486 -1.40 24.50 1.80
CA PHE A 486 -0.20 23.77 2.24
C PHE A 486 0.95 24.66 2.73
N ASP A 487 0.91 25.95 2.41
CA ASP A 487 2.00 26.91 2.67
C ASP A 487 3.41 26.36 2.38
N PRO A 488 3.66 25.83 1.16
CA PRO A 488 4.91 25.14 0.85
C PRO A 488 6.08 26.12 0.73
N GLU A 489 7.31 25.62 0.91
CA GLU A 489 8.54 26.38 0.67
C GLU A 489 8.72 26.73 -0.81
N ALA A 490 8.21 25.87 -1.72
CA ALA A 490 8.21 26.13 -3.14
C ALA A 490 7.11 25.36 -3.90
N VAL A 491 6.75 25.88 -5.07
CA VAL A 491 6.02 25.17 -6.11
C VAL A 491 6.94 24.96 -7.31
N LEU A 492 7.22 23.70 -7.64
CA LEU A 492 8.05 23.30 -8.77
C LEU A 492 7.16 22.98 -9.97
N ILE A 493 7.42 23.60 -11.12
CA ILE A 493 6.62 23.46 -12.33
C ILE A 493 7.44 22.73 -13.40
N SER A 494 6.85 21.72 -14.02
CA SER A 494 7.47 20.87 -15.03
C SER A 494 6.50 20.51 -16.15
N GLY A 495 6.99 19.80 -17.18
CA GLY A 495 6.18 19.24 -18.26
C GLY A 495 6.40 19.92 -19.61
N GLY A 496 5.81 19.34 -20.67
CA GLY A 496 6.11 19.73 -22.05
C GLY A 496 5.70 21.16 -22.43
N LEU A 497 4.73 21.75 -21.71
CA LEU A 497 4.35 23.15 -21.90
C LEU A 497 5.30 24.13 -21.21
N VAL A 498 6.21 23.62 -20.36
CA VAL A 498 7.13 24.42 -19.55
C VAL A 498 8.55 24.36 -20.12
N GLU A 499 8.87 23.28 -20.84
CA GLU A 499 10.16 23.11 -21.50
C GLU A 499 10.43 24.27 -22.48
N GLY A 500 11.58 24.92 -22.31
CA GLY A 500 11.96 26.12 -23.09
C GLY A 500 11.24 27.42 -22.70
N GLN A 501 10.29 27.39 -21.78
CA GLN A 501 9.39 28.51 -21.45
C GLN A 501 9.70 29.15 -20.09
N ALA A 502 10.94 29.62 -19.89
CA ALA A 502 11.36 30.27 -18.64
C ALA A 502 10.52 31.52 -18.30
N GLN A 503 10.08 32.25 -19.35
CA GLN A 503 9.22 33.42 -19.21
C GLN A 503 7.84 33.06 -18.65
N PHE A 504 7.28 31.92 -19.05
CA PHE A 504 6.00 31.43 -18.52
C PHE A 504 6.08 31.20 -17.01
N VAL A 505 7.11 30.50 -16.54
CA VAL A 505 7.31 30.24 -15.09
C VAL A 505 7.49 31.56 -14.32
N SER A 506 8.22 32.51 -14.88
CA SER A 506 8.45 33.82 -14.27
C SER A 506 7.15 34.63 -14.18
N SER A 507 6.34 34.63 -15.24
CA SER A 507 5.02 35.28 -15.29
C SER A 507 4.07 34.67 -14.27
N VAL A 508 4.04 33.34 -14.14
CA VAL A 508 3.25 32.65 -13.10
C VAL A 508 3.70 33.10 -11.71
N ALA A 509 5.00 33.13 -11.43
CA ALA A 509 5.54 33.53 -10.13
C ALA A 509 5.14 34.97 -9.75
N GLU A 510 5.23 35.89 -10.70
CA GLU A 510 4.82 37.29 -10.52
C GLU A 510 3.33 37.41 -10.20
N GLN A 511 2.49 36.70 -10.96
CA GLN A 511 1.05 36.74 -10.79
C GLN A 511 0.58 36.09 -9.48
N VAL A 512 1.20 34.98 -9.06
CA VAL A 512 0.92 34.36 -7.74
C VAL A 512 1.17 35.36 -6.62
N SER A 513 2.24 36.14 -6.70
CA SER A 513 2.59 37.13 -5.68
C SER A 513 1.48 38.16 -5.43
N ALA A 514 0.74 38.54 -6.48
CA ALA A 514 -0.38 39.46 -6.39
C ALA A 514 -1.64 38.83 -5.74
N LEU A 515 -1.76 37.51 -5.76
CA LEU A 515 -2.93 36.78 -5.26
C LEU A 515 -2.79 36.32 -3.80
N LEU A 516 -1.56 36.29 -3.25
CA LEU A 516 -1.32 35.74 -1.91
C LEU A 516 -1.70 36.70 -0.79
N HIS A 517 -2.57 36.23 0.10
CA HIS A 517 -2.77 36.85 1.41
C HIS A 517 -1.46 36.82 2.22
N PHE A 518 -1.09 37.96 2.81
CA PHE A 518 0.17 38.17 3.53
C PHE A 518 1.43 37.96 2.67
N GLY A 519 1.37 38.25 1.36
CA GLY A 519 2.51 38.08 0.43
C GLY A 519 3.81 38.79 0.84
N CYS A 520 3.75 39.81 1.70
CA CYS A 520 4.95 40.44 2.28
C CYS A 520 5.79 39.49 3.17
N LYS A 521 5.13 38.55 3.86
CA LYS A 521 5.75 37.47 4.64
C LYS A 521 5.79 36.14 3.88
N ARG A 522 4.85 35.92 2.96
CA ARG A 522 4.67 34.68 2.19
C ARG A 522 5.07 34.90 0.73
N LYS A 523 6.32 35.29 0.50
CA LYS A 523 6.80 35.50 -0.88
C LYS A 523 6.77 34.16 -1.62
N PRO A 524 6.02 34.02 -2.72
CA PRO A 524 5.91 32.74 -3.41
C PRO A 524 7.24 32.37 -4.07
N CYS A 525 7.67 31.14 -3.86
CA CYS A 525 8.80 30.55 -4.57
C CYS A 525 8.25 29.59 -5.64
N VAL A 526 8.13 30.07 -6.87
CA VAL A 526 7.70 29.25 -8.01
C VAL A 526 8.89 29.07 -8.96
N LYS A 527 9.27 27.82 -9.24
CA LYS A 527 10.49 27.50 -10.01
C LYS A 527 10.24 26.41 -11.04
N ALA A 528 11.01 26.42 -12.13
CA ALA A 528 11.05 25.30 -13.05
C ALA A 528 11.74 24.09 -12.38
N ALA A 529 11.18 22.91 -12.56
CA ALA A 529 11.75 21.65 -12.09
C ALA A 529 13.00 21.28 -12.91
N THR A 530 13.85 20.39 -12.39
CA THR A 530 15.18 20.09 -12.95
C THR A 530 15.38 18.64 -13.40
N SER A 531 14.52 17.71 -12.98
CA SER A 531 14.60 16.29 -13.32
C SER A 531 14.29 15.99 -14.81
N GLY A 532 13.69 16.95 -15.53
CA GLY A 532 13.57 16.92 -17.00
C GLY A 532 12.74 15.75 -17.54
N ARG A 533 13.01 15.36 -18.80
CA ARG A 533 12.17 14.42 -19.59
C ARG A 533 12.14 12.97 -19.08
N LEU A 534 13.04 12.61 -18.16
CA LEU A 534 13.17 11.29 -17.56
C LEU A 534 12.76 11.28 -16.08
N ALA A 535 12.11 12.34 -15.59
CA ALA A 535 11.65 12.43 -14.20
C ALA A 535 10.76 11.24 -13.79
N GLY A 536 9.86 10.77 -14.66
CA GLY A 536 9.05 9.57 -14.39
C GLY A 536 9.91 8.31 -14.17
N VAL A 537 10.91 8.10 -15.04
CA VAL A 537 11.87 6.98 -14.94
C VAL A 537 12.70 7.06 -13.65
N GLN A 538 13.28 8.23 -13.36
CA GLN A 538 14.07 8.47 -12.15
C GLN A 538 13.22 8.26 -10.89
N GLY A 539 12.05 8.88 -10.85
CA GLY A 539 11.12 8.84 -9.74
C GLY A 539 10.64 7.43 -9.43
N ALA A 540 10.27 6.66 -10.45
CA ALA A 540 9.86 5.28 -10.28
C ALA A 540 10.97 4.43 -9.63
N ALA A 541 12.22 4.62 -10.07
CA ALA A 541 13.37 3.89 -9.53
C ALA A 541 13.64 4.21 -8.04
N THR A 542 13.26 5.39 -7.53
CA THR A 542 13.44 5.73 -6.10
C THR A 542 12.70 4.77 -5.16
N LEU A 543 11.60 4.18 -5.63
CA LEU A 543 10.83 3.18 -4.87
C LEU A 543 11.63 1.90 -4.61
N VAL A 544 12.58 1.59 -5.50
CA VAL A 544 13.49 0.44 -5.38
C VAL A 544 14.62 0.77 -4.40
N PHE A 545 15.09 2.01 -4.36
CA PHE A 545 16.20 2.45 -3.49
C PHE A 545 15.80 2.66 -2.02
N GLY A 546 14.55 2.39 -1.63
CA GLY A 546 14.13 2.46 -0.22
C GLY A 546 13.81 3.88 0.29
N GLY A 547 13.42 4.80 -0.60
CA GLY A 547 12.81 6.07 -0.21
C GLY A 547 11.44 5.85 0.46
N GLN A 548 11.29 6.39 1.67
CA GLN A 548 10.19 6.15 2.61
C GLN A 548 8.77 6.33 2.00
N ARG A 549 7.86 5.42 2.36
CA ARG A 549 6.41 5.69 2.36
C ARG A 549 6.05 6.67 3.48
#